data_AF-A0A2R5L215-F1
#
_entry.id   AF-A0A2R5L215-F1
#
_cell.length_a   1.000
_cell.length_b   1.000
_cell.length_c   1.000
_cell.angle_alpha   90.00
_cell.angle_beta   90.00
_cell.angle_gamma   90.00
#
_symmetry.space_group_name_H-M   'P 1'
#
loop_
_entity.id
_entity.type
_entity.pdbx_description
1 polymer ?
#
loop_
_entity_poly.entity_id
_entity_poly.type
_entity_poly.pdbx_seq_one_letter_code
_entity_poly.pdbx_strand_id
1 'polypeptide(L)'
;RAATPQVVGNIHGILEVSAKKFSPMQFEHVLKLVCKSFESSNEQLQDKLLTFLGNIGRDNRLGRTAVKMLDVVWDLARRPDLPGFLVDRAMKQHLNILSHSVTRDSLRRGYMVRCIDDIKRSPAVYLPLKQLLVLAQSFTKGSQGYFKTEKAILSEICHQHDLVSL
;
A
#
# COMPACT_ATOMS: atom_id res chain seq x y z
N ARG A 1 2.30 -30.25 -14.02
CA ARG A 1 2.13 -30.69 -12.60
C ARG A 1 2.05 -29.44 -11.75
N ALA A 2 0.93 -29.16 -11.07
CA ALA A 2 0.81 -27.96 -10.24
C ALA A 2 1.72 -28.07 -9.00
N ALA A 3 2.37 -26.98 -8.61
CA ALA A 3 3.21 -26.94 -7.42
C ALA A 3 2.36 -27.12 -6.15
N THR A 4 2.87 -27.85 -5.15
CA THR A 4 2.16 -28.00 -3.87
C THR A 4 2.18 -26.69 -3.09
N PRO A 5 1.23 -26.44 -2.17
CA PRO A 5 1.19 -25.20 -1.38
C PRO A 5 2.49 -24.91 -0.62
N GLN A 6 3.19 -25.96 -0.18
CA GLN A 6 4.49 -25.88 0.48
C GLN A 6 5.60 -25.43 -0.48
N VAL A 7 5.61 -25.94 -1.71
CA VAL A 7 6.57 -25.51 -2.73
C VAL A 7 6.34 -24.04 -3.11
N VAL A 8 5.09 -23.61 -3.23
CA VAL A 8 4.76 -22.19 -3.47
C VAL A 8 5.26 -21.29 -2.33
N GLY A 9 5.04 -21.71 -1.08
CA GLY A 9 5.55 -20.98 0.09
C GLY A 9 7.07 -20.87 0.10
N ASN A 10 7.78 -21.95 -0.22
CA ASN A 10 9.24 -21.96 -0.32
C ASN A 10 9.74 -21.02 -1.43
N ILE A 11 9.08 -21.03 -2.60
CA ILE A 11 9.41 -20.12 -3.70
C ILE A 11 9.21 -18.66 -3.28
N HIS A 12 8.10 -18.33 -2.62
CA HIS A 12 7.85 -16.98 -2.10
C HIS A 12 8.95 -16.57 -1.11
N GLY A 13 9.30 -17.42 -0.14
CA GLY A 13 10.35 -17.12 0.82
C GLY A 13 11.72 -16.89 0.18
N ILE A 14 12.11 -17.74 -0.79
CA ILE A 14 13.37 -17.56 -1.55
C ILE A 14 13.35 -16.25 -2.33
N LEU A 15 12.23 -15.92 -2.98
CA LEU A 15 12.07 -14.67 -3.72
C LEU A 15 12.08 -13.45 -2.79
N GLU A 16 11.49 -13.53 -1.60
CA GLU A 16 11.50 -12.43 -0.61
C GLU A 16 12.92 -12.11 -0.15
N VAL A 17 13.73 -13.13 0.11
CA VAL A 17 15.15 -12.94 0.47
C VAL A 17 15.95 -12.42 -0.73
N SER A 18 15.71 -12.98 -1.92
CA SER A 18 16.42 -12.61 -3.15
C SER A 18 16.08 -11.19 -3.62
N ALA A 19 14.84 -10.74 -3.41
CA ALA A 19 14.36 -9.43 -3.85
C ALA A 19 15.20 -8.26 -3.31
N LYS A 20 15.84 -8.46 -2.16
CA LYS A 20 16.76 -7.50 -1.54
C LYS A 20 18.02 -7.23 -2.37
N LYS A 21 18.36 -8.13 -3.28
CA LYS A 21 19.55 -8.07 -4.15
C LYS A 21 19.20 -7.82 -5.61
N PHE A 22 17.93 -7.70 -5.96
CA PHE A 22 17.52 -7.49 -7.34
C PHE A 22 17.93 -6.10 -7.83
N SER A 23 18.37 -6.06 -9.09
CA SER A 23 18.46 -4.79 -9.81
C SER A 23 17.05 -4.21 -9.99
N PRO A 24 16.92 -2.90 -10.27
CA PRO A 24 15.63 -2.28 -10.55
C PRO A 24 14.84 -3.00 -11.66
N MET A 25 15.51 -3.48 -12.71
CA MET A 25 14.87 -4.21 -13.81
C MET A 25 14.36 -5.58 -13.38
N GLN A 26 15.13 -6.32 -12.58
CA GLN A 26 14.71 -7.62 -12.05
C GLN A 26 13.51 -7.47 -11.12
N PHE A 27 13.54 -6.45 -10.25
CA PHE A 27 12.42 -6.15 -9.37
C PHE A 27 11.16 -5.81 -10.17
N GLU A 28 11.27 -4.94 -11.17
CA GLU A 28 10.15 -4.60 -12.04
C GLU A 28 9.60 -5.81 -12.80
N HIS A 29 10.47 -6.69 -13.29
CA HIS A 29 10.03 -7.92 -13.92
C HIS A 29 9.22 -8.81 -12.96
N VAL A 30 9.69 -8.96 -11.72
CA VAL A 30 8.96 -9.71 -10.68
C VAL A 30 7.60 -9.07 -10.38
N LEU A 31 7.52 -7.74 -10.26
CA LEU A 31 6.23 -7.07 -10.07
C LEU A 31 5.25 -7.35 -11.22
N LYS A 32 5.71 -7.27 -12.46
CA LYS A 32 4.90 -7.61 -13.64
C LYS A 32 4.36 -9.04 -13.57
N LEU A 33 5.21 -10.00 -13.21
CA LEU A 33 4.81 -11.41 -13.07
C LEU A 33 3.80 -11.60 -11.93
N VAL A 34 3.99 -10.92 -10.79
CA VAL A 34 3.05 -10.98 -9.67
C VAL A 34 1.69 -10.40 -10.05
N CYS A 35 1.65 -9.23 -10.71
CA CYS A 35 0.39 -8.62 -11.14
C CYS A 35 -0.36 -9.52 -12.13
N LYS A 36 0.35 -10.07 -13.12
CA LYS A 36 -0.22 -11.04 -14.06
C LYS A 36 -0.75 -12.29 -13.36
N SER A 37 0.01 -12.81 -12.40
CA SER A 37 -0.42 -13.97 -11.58
C SER A 37 -1.69 -13.62 -10.80
N PHE A 38 -1.72 -12.45 -10.16
CA PHE A 38 -2.85 -11.95 -9.38
C PHE A 38 -4.15 -11.92 -10.18
N GLU A 39 -4.11 -11.40 -11.42
CA GLU A 39 -5.26 -11.33 -12.33
C GLU A 39 -5.86 -12.69 -12.69
N SER A 40 -5.02 -13.71 -12.88
CA SER A 40 -5.45 -15.05 -13.28
C SER A 40 -5.70 -16.02 -12.11
N SER A 41 -5.53 -15.56 -10.88
CA SER A 41 -5.49 -16.42 -9.69
C SER A 41 -6.78 -16.39 -8.87
N ASN A 42 -6.95 -17.42 -8.03
CA ASN A 42 -8.02 -17.44 -7.04
C ASN A 42 -7.69 -16.56 -5.82
N GLU A 43 -8.70 -16.27 -5.01
CA GLU A 43 -8.58 -15.38 -3.85
C GLU A 43 -7.50 -15.83 -2.84
N GLN A 44 -7.30 -17.15 -2.67
CA GLN A 44 -6.27 -17.68 -1.77
C GLN A 44 -4.86 -17.33 -2.24
N LEU A 45 -4.61 -17.39 -3.55
CA LEU A 45 -3.33 -17.01 -4.11
C LEU A 45 -3.19 -15.48 -4.14
N GLN A 46 -4.27 -14.74 -4.44
CA GLN A 46 -4.28 -13.27 -4.34
C GLN A 46 -3.87 -12.80 -2.94
N ASP A 47 -4.39 -13.40 -1.87
CA ASP A 47 -3.99 -13.10 -0.49
C ASP A 47 -2.48 -13.32 -0.25
N LYS A 48 -1.95 -14.43 -0.73
CA LYS A 48 -0.52 -14.76 -0.63
C LYS A 48 0.35 -13.79 -1.44
N LEU A 49 -0.09 -13.39 -2.63
CA LEU A 49 0.62 -12.44 -3.48
C LEU A 49 0.64 -11.03 -2.86
N LEU A 50 -0.47 -10.57 -2.27
CA LEU A 50 -0.49 -9.29 -1.54
C LEU A 50 0.50 -9.31 -0.38
N THR A 51 0.56 -10.41 0.35
CA THR A 51 1.53 -10.61 1.45
C THR A 51 2.96 -10.53 0.97
N PHE A 52 3.25 -11.25 -0.13
CA PHE A 52 4.54 -11.24 -0.77
C PHE A 52 4.95 -9.82 -1.19
N LEU A 53 4.06 -9.06 -1.84
CA LEU A 53 4.28 -7.66 -2.20
C LEU A 53 4.60 -6.78 -0.99
N GLY A 54 3.85 -6.94 0.11
CA GLY A 54 4.11 -6.25 1.37
C GLY A 54 5.48 -6.54 1.95
N ASN A 55 5.89 -7.82 1.98
CA ASN A 55 7.17 -8.26 2.51
C ASN A 55 8.36 -7.72 1.70
N ILE A 56 8.30 -7.83 0.37
CA ILE A 56 9.38 -7.33 -0.50
C ILE A 56 9.43 -5.80 -0.54
N GLY A 57 8.28 -5.14 -0.40
CA GLY A 57 8.19 -3.69 -0.36
C GLY A 57 8.78 -3.09 0.92
N ARG A 58 8.53 -3.74 2.06
CA ARG A 58 9.05 -3.34 3.38
C ARG A 58 10.57 -3.38 3.43
N ASP A 59 11.17 -4.45 2.90
CA ASP A 59 12.58 -4.73 3.09
C ASP A 59 13.47 -3.96 2.07
N ASN A 60 12.89 -3.21 1.14
CA ASN A 60 13.62 -2.48 0.11
C ASN A 60 14.07 -1.10 0.60
N ARG A 61 15.28 -1.06 1.18
CA ARG A 61 15.94 0.15 1.74
C ARG A 61 16.19 1.28 0.72
N LEU A 62 15.92 1.06 -0.57
CA LEU A 62 16.12 2.05 -1.63
C LEU A 62 14.77 2.70 -1.98
N GLY A 63 14.57 3.93 -1.48
CA GLY A 63 13.30 4.65 -1.52
C GLY A 63 12.62 4.86 -2.88
N ARG A 64 13.28 4.57 -4.02
CA ARG A 64 12.62 4.58 -5.34
C ARG A 64 11.67 3.39 -5.52
N THR A 65 11.95 2.26 -4.89
CA THR A 65 11.18 1.04 -5.07
C THR A 65 9.94 0.98 -4.15
N ALA A 66 10.01 1.62 -2.98
CA ALA A 66 8.90 1.71 -2.06
C ALA A 66 7.70 2.43 -2.66
N VAL A 67 7.93 3.54 -3.39
CA VAL A 67 6.85 4.29 -4.07
C VAL A 67 6.16 3.42 -5.11
N LYS A 68 6.94 2.79 -6.00
CA LYS A 68 6.40 1.90 -7.03
C LYS A 68 5.64 0.72 -6.43
N MET A 69 6.10 0.18 -5.31
CA MET A 69 5.38 -0.89 -4.61
C MET A 69 4.06 -0.40 -4.03
N LEU A 70 4.07 0.75 -3.35
CA LEU A 70 2.85 1.33 -2.79
C LEU A 70 1.83 1.61 -3.90
N ASP A 71 2.27 2.13 -5.04
CA ASP A 71 1.43 2.33 -6.23
C ASP A 71 0.83 1.02 -6.75
N VAL A 72 1.64 -0.04 -6.90
CA VAL A 72 1.15 -1.36 -7.32
C VAL A 72 0.11 -1.92 -6.36
N VAL A 73 0.36 -1.87 -5.05
CA VAL A 73 -0.59 -2.37 -4.05
C VAL A 73 -1.87 -1.53 -4.04
N TRP A 74 -1.75 -0.21 -4.23
CA TRP A 74 -2.88 0.72 -4.34
C TRP A 74 -3.77 0.38 -5.54
N ASP A 75 -3.17 0.19 -6.72
CA ASP A 75 -3.89 -0.11 -7.95
C ASP A 75 -4.59 -1.48 -7.89
N LEU A 76 -3.94 -2.48 -7.30
CA LEU A 76 -4.56 -3.79 -7.07
C LEU A 76 -5.77 -3.69 -6.14
N ALA A 77 -5.67 -2.92 -5.06
CA ALA A 77 -6.73 -2.77 -4.08
C ALA A 77 -7.97 -2.05 -4.64
N ARG A 78 -7.79 -1.21 -5.65
CA ARG A 78 -8.86 -0.43 -6.32
C ARG A 78 -9.62 -1.21 -7.38
N ARG A 79 -9.26 -2.47 -7.63
CA ARG A 79 -9.94 -3.30 -8.62
C ARG A 79 -11.41 -3.52 -8.23
N PRO A 80 -12.37 -3.29 -9.15
CA PRO A 80 -13.79 -3.34 -8.84
C PRO A 80 -14.29 -4.75 -8.51
N ASP A 81 -13.58 -5.78 -8.97
CA ASP A 81 -13.86 -7.19 -8.75
C ASP A 81 -13.21 -7.75 -7.48
N LEU A 82 -12.47 -6.93 -6.72
CA LEU A 82 -11.73 -7.43 -5.57
C LEU A 82 -12.64 -7.57 -4.33
N PRO A 83 -12.74 -8.76 -3.72
CA PRO A 83 -13.47 -8.97 -2.47
C PRO A 83 -12.98 -8.07 -1.34
N GLY A 84 -13.91 -7.62 -0.48
CA GLY A 84 -13.60 -6.68 0.61
C GLY A 84 -12.48 -7.14 1.56
N PHE A 85 -12.36 -8.44 1.84
CA PHE A 85 -11.27 -8.95 2.68
C PHE A 85 -9.88 -8.86 2.01
N LEU A 86 -9.82 -8.96 0.68
CA LEU A 86 -8.60 -8.77 -0.09
C LEU A 86 -8.25 -7.30 -0.25
N VAL A 87 -9.25 -6.42 -0.34
CA VAL A 87 -9.05 -4.96 -0.20
C VAL A 87 -8.39 -4.66 1.14
N ASP A 88 -8.93 -5.19 2.23
CA ASP A 88 -8.38 -5.02 3.57
C ASP A 88 -6.96 -5.59 3.71
N ARG A 89 -6.70 -6.74 3.10
CA ARG A 89 -5.34 -7.32 3.01
C ARG A 89 -4.40 -6.36 2.29
N ALA A 90 -4.78 -5.86 1.12
CA ALA A 90 -3.95 -4.95 0.33
C ALA A 90 -3.66 -3.65 1.10
N MET A 91 -4.66 -3.06 1.75
CA MET A 91 -4.50 -1.88 2.60
C MET A 91 -3.54 -2.12 3.76
N LYS A 92 -3.63 -3.28 4.43
CA LYS A 92 -2.70 -3.67 5.49
C LYS A 92 -1.26 -3.73 4.98
N GLN A 93 -1.04 -4.29 3.79
CA GLN A 93 0.28 -4.37 3.19
C GLN A 93 0.80 -3.01 2.73
N HIS A 94 -0.07 -2.18 2.17
CA HIS A 94 0.25 -0.78 1.82
C HIS A 94 0.74 -0.01 3.05
N LEU A 95 0.03 -0.10 4.17
CA LEU A 95 0.43 0.55 5.44
C LEU A 95 1.74 -0.02 5.99
N ASN A 96 1.94 -1.34 5.88
CA ASN A 96 3.18 -1.99 6.30
C ASN A 96 4.40 -1.49 5.50
N ILE A 97 4.27 -1.33 4.19
CA ILE A 97 5.34 -0.77 3.35
C ILE A 97 5.57 0.70 3.72
N LEU A 98 4.48 1.48 3.83
CA LEU A 98 4.55 2.92 4.12
C LEU A 98 5.24 3.19 5.47
N SER A 99 4.92 2.42 6.51
CA SER A 99 5.47 2.63 7.86
C SER A 99 6.98 2.39 7.96
N HIS A 100 7.55 1.59 7.07
CA HIS A 100 8.98 1.29 7.01
C HIS A 100 9.74 2.12 5.96
N SER A 101 9.04 3.00 5.22
CA SER A 101 9.68 3.87 4.25
C SER A 101 10.45 5.02 4.93
N VAL A 102 11.64 5.34 4.43
CA VAL A 102 12.44 6.48 4.88
C VAL A 102 11.71 7.82 4.63
N THR A 103 10.92 7.90 3.55
CA THR A 103 10.16 9.10 3.17
C THR A 103 8.68 9.00 3.56
N ARG A 104 8.35 8.22 4.59
CA ARG A 104 6.99 7.92 5.04
C ARG A 104 6.09 9.14 5.12
N ASP A 105 6.52 10.23 5.75
CA ASP A 105 5.62 11.36 6.01
C ASP A 105 5.23 12.10 4.72
N SER A 106 6.15 12.17 3.76
CA SER A 106 5.88 12.72 2.42
C SER A 106 4.94 11.81 1.64
N LEU A 107 5.19 10.49 1.67
CA LEU A 107 4.33 9.51 0.99
C LEU A 107 2.94 9.46 1.59
N ARG A 108 2.83 9.52 2.93
CA ARG A 108 1.56 9.58 3.66
C ARG A 108 0.73 10.76 3.18
N ARG A 109 1.30 11.96 3.12
CA ARG A 109 0.60 13.15 2.59
C ARG A 109 0.13 12.93 1.15
N GLY A 110 1.00 12.39 0.30
CA GLY A 110 0.64 12.06 -1.09
C GLY A 110 -0.55 11.10 -1.19
N TYR A 111 -0.56 10.02 -0.41
CA TYR A 111 -1.69 9.07 -0.42
C TYR A 111 -2.96 9.65 0.19
N MET A 112 -2.88 10.55 1.18
CA MET A 112 -4.07 11.26 1.68
C MET A 112 -4.72 12.13 0.60
N VAL A 113 -3.92 12.90 -0.15
CA VAL A 113 -4.42 13.69 -1.29
C VAL A 113 -5.07 12.78 -2.33
N ARG A 114 -4.42 11.66 -2.68
CA ARG A 114 -5.01 10.68 -3.61
C ARG A 114 -6.33 10.09 -3.09
N CYS A 115 -6.44 9.80 -1.79
CA CYS A 115 -7.71 9.34 -1.21
C CYS A 115 -8.81 10.38 -1.37
N ILE A 116 -8.51 11.66 -1.11
CA ILE A 116 -9.47 12.76 -1.27
C ILE A 116 -9.90 12.89 -2.74
N ASP A 117 -8.96 12.86 -3.67
CA ASP A 117 -9.24 12.93 -5.10
C ASP A 117 -10.11 11.74 -5.57
N ASP A 118 -9.83 10.54 -5.07
CA ASP A 118 -10.59 9.34 -5.38
C ASP A 118 -12.03 9.41 -4.87
N ILE A 119 -12.23 9.94 -3.65
CA ILE A 119 -13.56 10.16 -3.07
C ILE A 119 -14.34 11.18 -3.89
N LYS A 120 -13.68 12.27 -4.34
CA LYS A 120 -14.34 13.31 -5.15
C LYS A 120 -14.73 12.82 -6.54
N ARG A 121 -13.98 11.87 -7.11
CA ARG A 121 -14.13 11.43 -8.51
C ARG A 121 -14.95 10.15 -8.68
N SER A 122 -15.07 9.32 -7.65
CA SER A 122 -15.64 7.97 -7.77
C SER A 122 -16.64 7.65 -6.67
N PRO A 123 -17.77 6.98 -6.97
CA PRO A 123 -18.68 6.46 -5.95
C PRO A 123 -18.06 5.30 -5.15
N ALA A 124 -16.97 4.67 -5.63
CA ALA A 124 -16.26 3.60 -4.93
C ALA A 124 -15.38 4.15 -3.80
N VAL A 125 -16.04 4.66 -2.75
CA VAL A 125 -15.39 5.43 -1.68
C VAL A 125 -14.85 4.57 -0.53
N TYR A 126 -15.19 3.28 -0.46
CA TYR A 126 -14.83 2.41 0.67
C TYR A 126 -13.32 2.38 0.95
N LEU A 127 -12.52 2.03 -0.07
CA LEU A 127 -11.06 1.96 0.04
C LEU A 127 -10.44 3.31 0.41
N PRO A 128 -10.69 4.42 -0.32
CA PRO A 128 -10.03 5.68 -0.02
C PRO A 128 -10.48 6.27 1.33
N LEU A 129 -11.76 6.12 1.74
CA LEU A 129 -12.21 6.56 3.06
C LEU A 129 -11.52 5.80 4.18
N LYS A 130 -11.47 4.47 4.09
CA LYS A 130 -10.83 3.64 5.10
C LYS A 130 -9.34 3.93 5.18
N GLN A 131 -8.66 4.13 4.05
CA GLN A 131 -7.25 4.48 4.04
C GLN A 131 -7.02 5.87 4.64
N LEU A 132 -7.81 6.87 4.22
CA LEU A 132 -7.72 8.23 4.73
C LEU A 132 -7.89 8.28 6.25
N LEU A 133 -8.87 7.56 6.78
CA LEU A 133 -9.10 7.46 8.22
C LEU A 133 -7.85 6.93 8.95
N VAL A 134 -7.27 5.83 8.48
CA VAL A 134 -6.09 5.23 9.12
C VAL A 134 -4.86 6.14 9.01
N LEU A 135 -4.64 6.75 7.83
CA LEU A 135 -3.53 7.68 7.63
C LEU A 135 -3.69 8.93 8.51
N ALA A 136 -4.89 9.47 8.66
CA ALA A 136 -5.18 10.64 9.50
C ALA A 136 -5.05 10.34 11.01
N GLN A 137 -5.52 9.19 11.48
CA GLN A 137 -5.42 8.79 12.89
C GLN A 137 -3.98 8.68 13.39
N SER A 138 -3.02 8.41 12.50
CA SER A 138 -1.60 8.38 12.87
C SER A 138 -1.04 9.75 13.27
N PHE A 139 -1.70 10.86 12.92
CA PHE A 139 -1.36 12.21 13.39
C PHE A 139 -1.91 12.51 14.79
N THR A 140 -2.99 11.85 15.21
CA THR A 140 -3.62 12.16 16.52
C THR A 140 -3.03 11.36 17.67
N LYS A 141 -2.35 10.24 17.37
CA LYS A 141 -1.79 9.33 18.39
C LYS A 141 -0.26 9.42 18.56
N GLY A 142 0.44 10.23 17.77
CA GLY A 142 1.89 10.39 17.83
C GLY A 142 2.31 11.81 18.18
N SER A 143 3.12 11.96 19.23
CA SER A 143 3.98 13.12 19.54
C SER A 143 3.42 14.27 20.40
N GLN A 144 3.64 14.12 21.73
CA GLN A 144 3.64 15.18 22.76
C GLN A 144 4.64 16.34 22.52
N GLY A 145 5.25 16.47 21.34
CA GLY A 145 6.23 17.53 21.03
C GLY A 145 6.01 18.29 19.71
N TYR A 146 5.08 17.86 18.85
CA TYR A 146 4.92 18.42 17.48
C TYR A 146 3.49 18.90 17.16
N PHE A 147 2.64 19.04 18.18
CA PHE A 147 1.19 19.24 18.04
C PHE A 147 0.74 20.51 17.29
N LYS A 148 1.58 21.55 17.16
CA LYS A 148 1.20 22.78 16.43
C LYS A 148 1.31 22.63 14.91
N THR A 149 2.38 22.00 14.43
CA THR A 149 2.63 21.89 12.97
C THR A 149 1.68 20.90 12.32
N GLU A 150 1.37 19.78 12.99
CA GLU A 150 0.48 18.76 12.44
C GLU A 150 -1.00 19.20 12.40
N LYS A 151 -1.47 19.93 13.41
CA LYS A 151 -2.82 20.54 13.35
C LYS A 151 -2.91 21.58 12.26
N ALA A 152 -1.87 22.39 12.06
CA ALA A 152 -1.83 23.35 10.96
C ALA A 152 -1.88 22.65 9.59
N ILE A 153 -1.10 21.57 9.42
CA ILE A 153 -1.10 20.77 8.17
C ILE A 153 -2.46 20.12 7.90
N LEU A 154 -3.09 19.51 8.91
CA LEU A 154 -4.43 18.92 8.74
C LEU A 154 -5.48 20.00 8.47
N SER A 155 -5.41 21.13 9.17
CA SER A 155 -6.30 22.27 8.93
C SER A 155 -6.13 22.83 7.53
N GLU A 156 -4.91 22.90 7.01
CA GLU A 156 -4.61 23.35 5.65
C GLU A 156 -5.16 22.39 4.61
N ILE A 157 -4.97 21.08 4.78
CA ILE A 157 -5.55 20.06 3.90
C ILE A 157 -7.08 20.12 3.92
N CYS A 158 -7.70 20.24 5.10
CA CYS A 158 -9.15 20.36 5.21
C CYS A 158 -9.68 21.63 4.53
N HIS A 159 -8.98 22.77 4.70
CA HIS A 159 -9.35 24.03 4.08
C HIS A 159 -9.16 24.02 2.55
N GLN A 160 -8.04 23.49 2.06
CA GLN A 160 -7.77 23.39 0.62
C GLN A 160 -8.76 22.48 -0.12
N HIS A 161 -9.40 21.55 0.57
CA HIS A 161 -10.27 20.56 -0.03
C HIS A 161 -11.75 20.66 0.38
N ASP A 162 -12.16 21.74 1.06
CA ASP A 162 -13.52 21.96 1.59
C ASP A 162 -14.03 20.78 2.43
N LEU A 163 -13.15 20.14 3.20
CA LEU A 163 -13.54 19.07 4.11
C LEU A 163 -14.06 19.69 5.40
N VAL A 164 -15.26 19.30 5.84
CA VAL A 164 -15.83 19.74 7.13
C VAL A 164 -14.85 19.38 8.24
N SER A 165 -14.47 20.37 9.05
CA SER A 165 -13.64 20.14 10.24
C SER A 165 -14.39 19.23 11.21
N LEU A 166 -13.86 18.03 11.44
CA LEU A 166 -14.33 17.09 12.48
C LEU A 166 -13.96 17.59 13.88
#